data_AF-A0A847YA94-F1
#
_entry.id   AF-A0A847YA94-F1
#
_cell.length_a   1.000
_cell.length_b   1.000
_cell.length_c   1.000
_cell.angle_alpha   90.00
_cell.angle_beta   90.00
_cell.angle_gamma   90.00
#
_symmetry.space_group_name_H-M   'P 1'
#
loop_
_entity.id
_entity.type
_entity.pdbx_description
1 polymer ?
#
loop_
_entity_poly.entity_id
_entity_poly.type
_entity_poly.pdbx_seq_one_letter_code
_entity_poly.pdbx_strand_id
1 'polypeptide(L)'
;LGEIPKLRADWQWGGTMWVTTDAVFRGCWAIPREKRLLVLAVNAAEEPIPVRIEVDAARWGLPDRPLTVRRLDAEAGEVPQDSPANWGVDVVLPPASVYAWELRSVEP
;
A
#
# COMPACT_ATOMS: atom_id res chain seq x y z
N LEU A 1 -4.91 8.03 -1.56
CA LEU A 1 -4.30 8.62 -0.34
C LEU A 1 -4.66 10.10 -0.32
N GLY A 2 -5.13 10.64 0.81
CA GLY A 2 -5.51 12.05 0.97
C GLY A 2 -4.31 13.01 0.95
N GLU A 3 -4.35 14.09 1.72
CA GLU A 3 -3.21 15.02 1.84
C GLU A 3 -2.04 14.33 2.56
N ILE A 4 -0.86 14.33 1.92
CA ILE A 4 0.37 13.69 2.44
C ILE A 4 1.42 14.77 2.70
N PRO A 5 2.03 14.84 3.89
CA PRO A 5 3.09 15.79 4.18
C PRO A 5 4.32 15.55 3.31
N LYS A 6 5.14 16.58 3.11
CA LYS A 6 6.41 16.48 2.40
C LYS A 6 7.55 16.26 3.39
N LEU A 7 8.45 15.33 3.06
CA LEU A 7 9.73 15.14 3.73
C LEU A 7 10.83 15.84 2.95
N ARG A 8 11.84 16.31 3.69
CA ARG A 8 13.07 16.87 3.14
C ARG A 8 14.26 16.12 3.71
N ALA A 9 15.08 15.53 2.84
CA ALA A 9 16.28 14.78 3.22
C ALA A 9 17.50 15.29 2.46
N ASP A 10 18.67 15.21 3.08
CA ASP A 10 19.94 15.51 2.42
C ASP A 10 20.44 14.28 1.64
N TRP A 11 20.63 14.43 0.33
CA TRP A 11 21.20 13.40 -0.53
C TRP A 11 22.73 13.36 -0.34
N GLN A 12 23.18 12.58 0.64
CA GLN A 12 24.56 12.59 1.16
C GLN A 12 25.67 12.15 0.17
N TRP A 13 25.36 11.84 -1.09
CA TRP A 13 26.32 11.23 -2.04
C TRP A 13 26.98 12.23 -3.03
N GLY A 14 26.93 13.54 -2.77
CA GLY A 14 27.54 14.52 -3.69
C GLY A 14 27.67 15.96 -3.17
N GLY A 15 27.75 16.15 -1.84
CA GLY A 15 27.53 17.45 -1.20
C GLY A 15 26.05 17.63 -0.80
N THR A 16 25.71 18.73 -0.12
CA THR A 16 24.34 18.95 0.36
C THR A 16 23.40 19.22 -0.83
N MET A 17 22.61 18.21 -1.20
CA MET A 17 21.52 18.34 -2.17
C MET A 17 20.23 17.90 -1.50
N TRP A 18 19.35 18.87 -1.26
CA TRP A 18 18.05 18.61 -0.63
C TRP A 18 17.10 17.94 -1.61
N VAL A 19 16.53 16.81 -1.19
CA VAL A 19 15.43 16.13 -1.89
C VAL A 19 14.15 16.33 -1.09
N THR A 20 13.11 16.81 -1.78
CA THR A 20 11.76 16.93 -1.21
C THR A 20 10.85 15.89 -1.85
N THR A 21 10.18 15.09 -1.05
CA THR A 21 9.29 14.00 -1.51
C THR A 21 8.05 13.90 -0.63
N ASP A 22 7.01 13.20 -1.09
CA ASP A 22 5.91 12.79 -0.21
C ASP A 22 6.43 11.88 0.91
N ALA A 23 5.87 12.04 2.10
CA ALA A 23 6.18 11.22 3.27
C ALA A 23 5.73 9.78 3.14
N VAL A 24 4.70 9.54 2.32
CA VAL A 24 4.16 8.20 2.06
C VAL A 24 4.60 7.72 0.69
N PHE A 25 5.46 6.70 0.67
CA PHE A 25 5.79 5.97 -0.55
C PHE A 25 4.77 4.86 -0.77
N ARG A 26 4.39 4.63 -2.02
CA ARG A 26 3.35 3.67 -2.35
C ARG A 26 3.65 2.95 -3.66
N GLY A 27 3.16 1.73 -3.78
CA GLY A 27 3.17 1.00 -5.03
C GLY A 27 2.19 -0.15 -5.05
N CYS A 28 1.89 -0.60 -6.26
CA CYS A 28 1.06 -1.76 -6.52
C CYS A 28 1.74 -2.58 -7.62
N TRP A 29 1.82 -3.90 -7.43
CA TRP A 29 2.44 -4.82 -8.38
C TRP A 29 1.57 -6.05 -8.56
N ALA A 30 1.36 -6.44 -9.82
CA ALA A 30 0.69 -7.68 -10.16
C ALA A 30 1.67 -8.85 -10.24
N ILE A 31 1.20 -10.02 -9.82
CA ILE A 31 1.78 -11.32 -10.13
C ILE A 31 0.77 -12.02 -11.06
N PRO A 32 0.81 -11.77 -12.38
CA PRO A 32 -0.29 -12.14 -13.27
C PRO A 32 -0.56 -13.65 -13.30
N ARG A 33 0.50 -14.46 -13.25
CA ARG A 33 0.39 -15.93 -13.27
C ARG A 33 -0.35 -16.49 -12.05
N GLU A 34 -0.33 -15.77 -10.94
CA GLU A 34 -0.99 -16.16 -9.68
C GLU A 34 -2.31 -15.43 -9.45
N LYS A 35 -2.68 -14.48 -10.33
CA LYS A 35 -3.85 -13.58 -10.18
C LYS A 35 -3.85 -12.86 -8.83
N ARG A 36 -2.68 -12.35 -8.43
CA ARG A 36 -2.47 -11.64 -7.16
C ARG A 36 -1.97 -10.22 -7.39
N LEU A 37 -2.27 -9.34 -6.44
CA LEU A 37 -1.71 -8.01 -6.32
C LEU A 37 -1.03 -7.85 -4.97
N LEU A 38 0.14 -7.24 -4.98
CA LEU A 38 0.77 -6.67 -3.80
C LEU A 38 0.53 -5.18 -3.80
N VAL A 39 0.00 -4.66 -2.70
CA VAL A 39 -0.13 -3.22 -2.42
C VAL A 39 0.77 -2.91 -1.24
N LEU A 40 1.57 -1.86 -1.37
CA LEU A 40 2.54 -1.46 -0.34
C LEU A 40 2.43 0.04 -0.08
N ALA A 41 2.41 0.41 1.20
CA ALA A 41 2.44 1.79 1.67
C ALA A 41 3.48 1.93 2.78
N VAL A 42 4.46 2.82 2.60
CA VAL A 42 5.52 3.12 3.56
C VAL A 42 5.33 4.53 4.08
N ASN A 43 5.25 4.69 5.39
CA ASN A 43 5.39 6.00 6.02
C ASN A 43 6.85 6.21 6.41
N ALA A 44 7.53 7.14 5.73
CA ALA A 44 8.91 7.50 6.02
C ALA A 44 9.03 8.67 7.02
N ALA A 45 7.92 9.24 7.50
CA ALA A 45 7.93 10.28 8.52
C ALA A 45 8.06 9.69 9.93
N GLU A 46 8.44 10.56 10.87
CA GLU A 46 8.50 10.25 12.31
C GLU A 46 7.14 10.47 13.02
N GLU A 47 6.09 10.80 12.26
CA GLU A 47 4.73 11.01 12.75
C GLU A 47 3.75 10.04 12.08
N PRO A 48 2.65 9.64 12.77
CA PRO A 48 1.62 8.81 12.17
C PRO A 48 0.83 9.58 11.11
N ILE A 49 0.57 8.94 9.95
CA ILE A 49 -0.14 9.58 8.83
C ILE A 49 -1.44 8.83 8.54
N PRO A 50 -2.62 9.47 8.70
CA PRO A 50 -3.89 8.90 8.28
C PRO A 50 -4.00 8.92 6.74
N VAL A 51 -4.36 7.78 6.15
CA VAL A 51 -4.51 7.65 4.69
C VAL A 51 -5.68 6.74 4.31
N ARG A 52 -6.31 7.05 3.18
CA ARG A 52 -7.21 6.16 2.44
C ARG A 52 -6.46 5.51 1.28
N ILE A 53 -6.24 4.19 1.35
CA ILE A 53 -5.67 3.38 0.27
C ILE A 53 -6.81 2.87 -0.60
N GLU A 54 -6.68 2.99 -1.92
CA GLU A 54 -7.70 2.56 -2.88
C GLU A 54 -7.01 1.89 -4.06
N VAL A 55 -7.55 0.76 -4.49
CA VAL A 55 -7.05 -0.02 -5.61
C VAL A 55 -8.22 -0.50 -6.45
N ASP A 56 -8.20 -0.10 -7.72
CA ASP A 56 -9.03 -0.68 -8.77
C ASP A 56 -8.29 -1.91 -9.32
N ALA A 57 -8.63 -3.10 -8.82
CA ALA A 57 -7.90 -4.34 -9.14
C ALA A 57 -8.03 -4.73 -10.63
N ALA A 58 -9.10 -4.27 -11.31
CA ALA A 58 -9.30 -4.50 -12.74
C ALA A 58 -8.20 -3.86 -13.59
N ARG A 59 -7.68 -2.70 -13.18
CA ARG A 59 -6.53 -2.04 -13.86
C ARG A 59 -5.26 -2.87 -13.84
N TRP A 60 -5.19 -3.84 -12.93
CA TRP A 60 -4.03 -4.71 -12.75
C TRP A 60 -4.28 -6.15 -13.21
N GLY A 61 -5.35 -6.38 -13.98
CA GLY A 61 -5.65 -7.66 -14.60
C GLY A 61 -6.33 -8.67 -13.69
N LEU A 62 -6.79 -8.25 -12.51
CA LEU A 62 -7.71 -9.07 -11.71
C LEU A 62 -9.14 -8.88 -12.24
N PRO A 63 -9.94 -9.95 -12.30
CA PRO A 63 -11.33 -9.87 -12.75
C PRO A 63 -12.18 -8.98 -11.82
N ASP A 64 -13.20 -8.34 -12.38
CA ASP A 64 -14.20 -7.54 -11.65
C ASP A 64 -15.15 -8.46 -10.87
N ARG A 65 -14.63 -9.01 -9.78
CA ARG A 65 -15.34 -9.89 -8.84
C ARG A 65 -14.76 -9.70 -7.44
N PRO A 66 -15.44 -10.20 -6.40
CA PRO A 66 -14.94 -10.09 -5.04
C PRO A 66 -13.50 -10.59 -4.90
N LEU A 67 -12.75 -9.85 -4.10
CA LEU A 67 -11.36 -10.09 -3.78
C LEU A 67 -11.25 -10.59 -2.35
N THR A 68 -10.30 -11.47 -2.13
CA THR A 68 -9.81 -11.82 -0.81
C THR A 68 -8.58 -10.97 -0.51
N VAL A 69 -8.61 -10.21 0.58
CA VAL A 69 -7.56 -9.27 0.97
C VAL A 69 -6.93 -9.71 2.27
N ARG A 70 -5.60 -9.76 2.32
CA ARG A 70 -4.84 -10.15 3.51
C ARG A 70 -3.74 -9.14 3.79
N ARG A 71 -3.68 -8.61 5.02
CA ARG A 71 -2.54 -7.80 5.47
C ARG A 71 -1.35 -8.70 5.78
N LEU A 72 -0.17 -8.33 5.28
CA LEU A 72 1.05 -9.15 5.33
C LEU A 72 1.97 -8.79 6.50
N ASP A 73 1.86 -7.56 7.02
CA ASP A 73 2.58 -7.08 8.22
C ASP A 73 1.86 -7.40 9.54
N ALA A 74 0.67 -8.01 9.46
CA ALA A 74 -0.11 -8.38 10.62
C ALA A 74 0.44 -9.62 11.35
N GLU A 75 0.11 -9.73 12.64
CA GLU A 75 0.44 -10.94 13.40
C GLU A 75 -0.14 -12.21 12.76
N ALA A 76 0.55 -13.33 12.99
CA ALA A 76 0.13 -14.62 12.46
C ALA A 76 -1.31 -14.94 12.88
N GLY A 77 -2.21 -15.05 11.90
CA GLY A 77 -3.63 -15.35 12.14
C GLY A 77 -4.61 -14.33 11.57
N GLU A 78 -4.16 -13.21 10.98
CA GLU A 78 -5.08 -12.31 10.28
C GLU A 78 -5.76 -13.04 9.11
N VAL A 79 -7.08 -13.20 9.24
CA VAL A 79 -7.91 -13.93 8.30
C VAL A 79 -8.16 -13.03 7.08
N PRO A 80 -8.00 -13.55 5.86
CA PRO A 80 -8.33 -12.80 4.67
C PRO A 80 -9.79 -12.32 4.67
N GLN A 81 -10.01 -11.09 4.22
CA GLN A 81 -11.32 -10.46 4.19
C GLN A 81 -11.84 -10.35 2.76
N ASP A 82 -13.12 -10.64 2.58
CA ASP A 82 -13.79 -10.42 1.30
C ASP A 82 -14.03 -8.93 1.06
N SER A 83 -13.79 -8.49 -0.16
CA SER A 83 -13.95 -7.09 -0.56
C SER A 83 -14.41 -6.96 -2.01
N PRO A 84 -15.06 -5.84 -2.38
CA PRO A 84 -15.28 -5.51 -3.79
C PRO A 84 -13.99 -5.44 -4.61
N ALA A 85 -14.12 -5.51 -5.95
CA ALA A 85 -12.99 -5.37 -6.87
C ALA A 85 -12.30 -3.99 -6.79
N ASN A 86 -13.05 -2.96 -6.40
CA ASN A 86 -12.54 -1.64 -6.02
C ASN A 86 -12.27 -1.60 -4.50
N TRP A 87 -11.23 -2.32 -4.08
CA TRP A 87 -10.84 -2.38 -2.67
C TRP A 87 -10.34 -1.01 -2.19
N GLY A 88 -10.67 -0.68 -0.94
CA GLY A 88 -10.00 0.40 -0.25
C GLY A 88 -10.16 0.34 1.27
N VAL A 89 -9.19 0.90 1.97
CA VAL A 89 -9.09 0.86 3.44
C VAL A 89 -8.61 2.20 3.98
N ASP A 90 -9.21 2.63 5.09
CA ASP A 90 -8.72 3.74 5.90
C ASP A 90 -7.77 3.19 6.96
N VAL A 91 -6.54 3.71 7.00
CA VAL A 91 -5.52 3.30 7.96
C VAL A 91 -4.74 4.50 8.47
N VAL A 92 -4.21 4.37 9.67
CA VAL A 92 -3.16 5.26 10.18
C VAL A 92 -1.85 4.49 10.04
N LEU A 93 -0.94 4.99 9.19
CA LEU A 93 0.40 4.42 9.04
C LEU A 93 1.27 4.91 10.21
N PRO A 94 1.80 4.03 11.07
CA PRO A 94 2.70 4.43 12.15
C PRO A 94 3.96 5.12 11.62
N PRO A 95 4.70 5.87 12.46
CA PRO A 95 6.02 6.39 12.11
C PRO A 95 6.96 5.30 11.59
N ALA A 96 7.77 5.62 10.58
CA ALA A 96 8.83 4.76 10.05
C ALA A 96 8.39 3.30 9.81
N SER A 97 7.22 3.10 9.20
CA SER A 97 6.57 1.79 9.08
C SER A 97 6.18 1.46 7.65
N VAL A 98 5.89 0.17 7.41
CA VAL A 98 5.35 -0.33 6.14
C VAL A 98 4.12 -1.19 6.41
N TYR A 99 3.04 -0.92 5.70
CA TYR A 99 1.91 -1.82 5.58
C TYR A 99 1.88 -2.43 4.19
N ALA A 100 1.51 -3.70 4.13
CA ALA A 100 1.41 -4.44 2.87
C ALA A 100 0.15 -5.30 2.83
N TRP A 101 -0.51 -5.31 1.67
CA TRP A 101 -1.68 -6.14 1.43
C TRP A 101 -1.46 -7.01 0.21
N GLU A 102 -1.91 -8.25 0.34
CA GLU A 102 -2.11 -9.16 -0.77
C GLU A 102 -3.60 -9.18 -1.12
N LEU A 103 -3.91 -8.87 -2.37
CA LEU A 103 -5.25 -9.02 -2.92
C LEU A 103 -5.23 -10.20 -3.88
N ARG A 104 -6.21 -11.09 -3.74
CA ARG A 104 -6.42 -12.24 -4.61
C ARG A 104 -7.85 -12.23 -5.09
N SER A 105 -8.08 -12.72 -6.29
CA SER A 105 -9.44 -12.99 -6.72
C SER A 105 -10.00 -14.21 -5.98
N VAL A 106 -11.26 -14.15 -5.54
CA VAL A 106 -11.99 -15.34 -5.07
C VAL A 106 -12.09 -16.32 -6.25
N GLU A 107 -11.67 -17.58 -6.06
CA GLU A 107 -11.90 -18.63 -7.05
C GLU A 107 -13.38 -19.04 -7.05
N PRO A 108 -13.99 -19.36 -8.21
CA PRO A 108 -15.35 -19.87 -8.27
C PRO A 108 -15.52 -21.20 -7.55
#